data_AF-A0A7X8FK60-F1
#
_entry.id   AF-A0A7X8FK60-F1
#
_cell.length_a   1.000
_cell.length_b   1.000
_cell.length_c   1.000
_cell.angle_alpha   90.00
_cell.angle_beta   90.00
_cell.angle_gamma   90.00
#
_symmetry.space_group_name_H-M   'P 1'
#
loop_
_entity.id
_entity.type
_entity.pdbx_description
1 polymer ?
#
loop_
_entity_poly.entity_id
_entity_poly.type
_entity_poly.pdbx_seq_one_letter_code
_entity_poly.pdbx_strand_id
1 'polypeptide(L)'
;MEILELFKVDVLDIGRFFNNYDSYWQELELIRVVPCLYPLGNHDITGPGAGESFLRHYTPMLRKQTGNSGIINASYTYRSGNIQITCIDPWDKSTDMVKFLDEELTSSDAVFKFVAIHEPVIPVTERCWHTLRRDPARREKLLEVIARNKAIVLCAHLHRYSVVRRNTPYGPVVQVMVISVVNDRDYVKPDKLITRYGPSLAENVPDWEPSTIESRKAILAEEAEFVTYYKQTDLPGYALIKTDEKKGTVKLEYYAAFGKKAYDKVNLSELLKK
;
A
#
# COMPACT_ATOMS: atom_id res chain seq x y z
N MET A 1 -12.32 -20.99 24.54
CA MET A 1 -12.95 -20.21 23.45
C MET A 1 -12.07 -18.99 23.27
N GLU A 2 -10.98 -19.14 22.52
CA GLU A 2 -9.88 -18.17 22.49
C GLU A 2 -9.84 -17.49 21.12
N ILE A 3 -9.89 -16.15 21.16
CA ILE A 3 -9.45 -15.05 20.26
C ILE A 3 -9.26 -15.29 18.73
N LEU A 4 -9.02 -16.51 18.27
CA LEU A 4 -8.77 -16.90 16.89
C LEU A 4 -10.00 -17.05 16.00
N GLU A 5 -11.18 -17.32 16.57
CA GLU A 5 -12.43 -17.42 15.78
C GLU A 5 -12.93 -16.05 15.30
N LEU A 6 -12.34 -14.95 15.76
CA LEU A 6 -12.90 -13.61 15.64
C LEU A 6 -12.53 -12.86 14.35
N PHE A 7 -11.47 -13.26 13.66
CA PHE A 7 -10.89 -12.35 12.67
C PHE A 7 -11.34 -12.55 11.24
N LYS A 8 -11.47 -13.78 10.69
CA LYS A 8 -11.85 -13.99 9.26
C LYS A 8 -11.28 -12.91 8.31
N VAL A 9 -10.04 -12.45 8.55
CA VAL A 9 -9.42 -11.32 7.84
C VAL A 9 -8.63 -11.88 6.66
N ASP A 10 -8.67 -11.21 5.51
CA ASP A 10 -7.72 -11.46 4.42
C ASP A 10 -6.41 -10.71 4.72
N VAL A 11 -5.26 -11.39 4.71
CA VAL A 11 -3.95 -10.78 5.02
C VAL A 11 -3.26 -10.39 3.72
N LEU A 12 -3.08 -9.08 3.52
CA LEU A 12 -2.25 -8.53 2.45
C LEU A 12 -0.92 -8.09 3.06
N ASP A 13 0.17 -8.75 2.67
CA ASP A 13 1.52 -8.36 3.08
C ASP A 13 2.18 -7.58 1.94
N ILE A 14 2.47 -6.30 2.18
CA ILE A 14 3.11 -5.39 1.21
C ILE A 14 4.58 -5.15 1.62
N GLY A 15 5.09 -5.89 2.59
CA GLY A 15 6.43 -5.77 3.13
C GLY A 15 7.22 -7.08 3.07
N ARG A 16 8.55 -6.97 3.06
CA ARG A 16 9.48 -8.11 2.95
C ARG A 16 9.80 -8.71 4.33
N PHE A 17 10.16 -9.99 4.33
CA PHE A 17 10.66 -10.80 5.45
C PHE A 17 12.01 -10.31 6.02
N PHE A 18 12.06 -9.12 6.63
CA PHE A 18 13.28 -8.60 7.28
C PHE A 18 13.21 -8.54 8.81
N ASN A 19 12.15 -9.09 9.40
CA ASN A 19 12.06 -9.14 10.85
C ASN A 19 12.95 -10.26 11.38
N ASN A 20 13.95 -9.89 12.18
CA ASN A 20 14.88 -10.82 12.84
C ASN A 20 14.23 -11.58 14.02
N TYR A 21 12.92 -11.44 14.20
CA TYR A 21 12.16 -12.17 15.21
C TYR A 21 11.54 -13.40 14.56
N ASP A 22 12.10 -14.58 14.85
CA ASP A 22 11.60 -15.89 14.36
C ASP A 22 10.09 -16.08 14.59
N SER A 23 9.53 -15.39 15.58
CA SER A 23 8.13 -15.46 15.98
C SER A 23 7.23 -14.36 15.42
N TYR A 24 7.71 -13.39 14.61
CA TYR A 24 6.91 -12.24 14.13
C TYR A 24 5.55 -12.68 13.56
N TRP A 25 5.56 -13.77 12.78
CA TRP A 25 4.36 -14.30 12.13
C TRP A 25 3.64 -15.40 12.94
N GLN A 26 4.35 -16.06 13.85
CA GLN A 26 3.82 -17.14 14.69
C GLN A 26 3.06 -16.57 15.90
N GLU A 27 3.52 -15.44 16.48
CA GLU A 27 2.86 -14.74 17.60
C GLU A 27 1.59 -13.99 17.17
N LEU A 28 1.49 -13.57 15.89
CA LEU A 28 0.28 -12.92 15.37
C LEU A 28 -0.81 -13.92 14.97
N GLU A 29 -0.53 -15.23 14.98
CA GLU A 29 -1.46 -16.31 14.60
C GLU A 29 -2.17 -16.11 13.24
N LEU A 30 -1.61 -15.31 12.33
CA LEU A 30 -2.28 -14.82 11.10
C LEU A 30 -2.43 -15.86 9.97
N ILE A 31 -1.73 -17.00 10.03
CA ILE A 31 -1.36 -17.75 8.81
C ILE A 31 -2.12 -19.07 8.61
N ARG A 32 -3.03 -19.48 9.51
CA ARG A 32 -3.53 -20.87 9.47
C ARG A 32 -4.73 -21.15 8.55
N VAL A 33 -5.38 -20.14 7.96
CA VAL A 33 -6.55 -20.35 7.07
C VAL A 33 -6.82 -19.23 6.04
N VAL A 34 -5.93 -18.24 5.95
CA VAL A 34 -6.17 -17.00 5.20
C VAL A 34 -5.21 -16.89 4.01
N PRO A 35 -5.67 -16.53 2.80
CA PRO A 35 -4.79 -16.21 1.68
C PRO A 35 -3.87 -15.04 2.01
N CYS A 36 -2.56 -15.27 1.91
CA CYS A 36 -1.58 -14.20 1.97
C CYS A 36 -1.35 -13.69 0.55
N LEU A 37 -1.66 -12.41 0.31
CA LEU A 37 -1.41 -11.77 -0.97
C LEU A 37 -0.05 -11.07 -0.92
N TYR A 38 0.75 -11.26 -1.97
CA TYR A 38 2.11 -10.74 -2.09
C TYR A 38 2.20 -9.87 -3.36
N PRO A 39 2.05 -8.53 -3.24
CA PRO A 39 2.48 -7.61 -4.27
C PRO A 39 4.02 -7.61 -4.30
N LEU A 40 4.59 -7.70 -5.50
CA LEU A 40 6.03 -7.78 -5.67
C LEU A 40 6.71 -6.46 -5.29
N GLY A 41 7.82 -6.52 -4.55
CA GLY A 41 8.63 -5.35 -4.20
C GLY A 41 9.93 -5.26 -4.99
N ASN A 42 10.56 -4.08 -5.00
CA ASN A 42 11.83 -3.84 -5.69
C ASN A 42 12.95 -4.82 -5.25
N HIS A 43 12.90 -5.26 -3.99
CA HIS A 43 13.87 -6.20 -3.44
C HIS A 43 13.66 -7.65 -3.92
N ASP A 44 12.51 -7.99 -4.49
CA ASP A 44 12.19 -9.34 -4.98
C ASP A 44 12.59 -9.56 -6.44
N ILE A 45 12.97 -8.49 -7.14
CA ILE A 45 13.52 -8.51 -8.50
C ILE A 45 14.99 -8.07 -8.55
N THR A 46 15.54 -7.59 -7.44
CA THR A 46 16.94 -7.15 -7.39
C THR A 46 17.85 -8.34 -7.13
N GLY A 47 18.70 -8.66 -8.10
CA GLY A 47 19.74 -9.68 -8.00
C GLY A 47 19.59 -10.80 -9.03
N PRO A 48 20.65 -11.58 -9.29
CA PRO A 48 20.60 -12.69 -10.24
C PRO A 48 19.53 -13.72 -9.87
N GLY A 49 18.63 -14.04 -10.81
CA GLY A 49 17.58 -15.06 -10.64
C GLY A 49 16.41 -14.67 -9.71
N ALA A 50 16.35 -13.43 -9.21
CA ALA A 50 15.33 -13.00 -8.25
C ALA A 50 13.91 -13.06 -8.84
N GLY A 51 13.70 -12.47 -10.02
CA GLY A 51 12.41 -12.53 -10.73
C GLY A 51 11.97 -13.95 -11.09
N GLU A 52 12.89 -14.79 -11.57
CA GLU A 52 12.60 -16.21 -11.86
C GLU A 52 12.21 -16.99 -10.60
N SER A 53 12.87 -16.69 -9.48
CA SER A 53 12.56 -17.30 -8.18
C SER A 53 11.17 -16.91 -7.72
N PHE A 54 10.76 -15.65 -7.91
CA PHE A 54 9.39 -15.23 -7.60
C PHE A 54 8.38 -16.06 -8.40
N LEU A 55 8.55 -16.13 -9.71
CA LEU A 55 7.64 -16.88 -10.59
C LEU A 55 7.61 -18.38 -10.27
N ARG A 56 8.74 -18.96 -9.88
CA ARG A 56 8.86 -20.39 -9.54
C ARG A 56 8.20 -20.74 -8.21
N HIS A 57 8.26 -19.85 -7.22
CA HIS A 57 7.85 -20.18 -5.85
C HIS A 57 6.55 -19.50 -5.43
N TYR A 58 6.40 -18.20 -5.69
CA TYR A 58 5.23 -17.43 -5.25
C TYR A 58 4.03 -17.64 -6.17
N THR A 59 4.20 -17.69 -7.49
CA THR A 59 3.07 -17.88 -8.41
C THR A 59 2.29 -19.18 -8.11
N PRO A 60 2.91 -20.37 -7.94
CA PRO A 60 2.17 -21.58 -7.58
C PRO A 60 1.46 -21.50 -6.22
N MET A 61 2.09 -20.83 -5.24
CA MET A 61 1.50 -20.60 -3.93
C MET A 61 0.27 -19.69 -4.03
N LEU A 62 0.38 -18.56 -4.75
CA LEU A 62 -0.71 -17.63 -4.99
C LEU A 62 -1.88 -18.32 -5.70
N ARG A 63 -1.62 -19.12 -6.74
CA ARG A 63 -2.65 -19.95 -7.40
C ARG A 63 -3.38 -20.86 -6.41
N LYS A 64 -2.62 -21.53 -5.54
CA LYS A 64 -3.19 -22.44 -4.52
C LYS A 64 -4.02 -21.69 -3.48
N GLN A 65 -3.53 -20.54 -2.99
CA GLN A 65 -4.22 -19.75 -1.96
C GLN A 65 -5.47 -19.06 -2.49
N THR A 66 -5.44 -18.57 -3.73
CA THR A 66 -6.55 -17.85 -4.35
C THR A 66 -7.53 -18.75 -5.10
N GLY A 67 -7.13 -19.98 -5.42
CA GLY A 67 -7.88 -20.87 -6.32
C GLY A 67 -7.84 -20.44 -7.79
N ASN A 68 -7.07 -19.41 -8.15
CA ASN A 68 -6.98 -18.89 -9.51
C ASN A 68 -5.75 -19.44 -10.24
N SER A 69 -5.94 -20.43 -11.11
CA SER A 69 -4.86 -21.02 -11.92
C SER A 69 -4.28 -20.07 -12.99
N GLY A 70 -4.99 -18.99 -13.32
CA GLY A 70 -4.61 -18.00 -14.32
C GLY A 70 -3.56 -16.98 -13.85
N ILE A 71 -3.20 -16.95 -12.56
CA ILE A 71 -2.13 -16.08 -12.05
C ILE A 71 -0.81 -16.54 -12.67
N ILE A 72 -0.15 -15.72 -13.49
CA ILE A 72 1.13 -16.06 -14.14
C ILE A 72 2.31 -15.23 -13.65
N ASN A 73 2.05 -14.07 -13.05
CA ASN A 73 3.03 -13.12 -12.55
C ASN A 73 2.50 -12.43 -11.28
N ALA A 74 3.15 -11.35 -10.84
CA ALA A 74 2.79 -10.59 -9.66
C ALA A 74 1.66 -9.55 -9.87
N SER A 75 1.12 -9.44 -11.10
CA SER A 75 -0.07 -8.66 -11.39
C SER A 75 -1.28 -9.60 -11.45
N TYR A 76 -2.15 -9.53 -10.44
CA TYR A 76 -3.31 -10.42 -10.31
C TYR A 76 -4.37 -9.82 -9.43
N THR A 77 -5.59 -10.34 -9.52
CA THR A 77 -6.71 -9.94 -8.67
C THR A 77 -7.15 -11.10 -7.78
N TYR A 78 -7.42 -10.78 -6.52
CA TYR A 78 -8.10 -11.63 -5.57
C TYR A 78 -9.46 -11.04 -5.22
N ARG A 79 -10.47 -11.91 -5.06
CA ARG A 79 -11.83 -11.53 -4.67
C ARG A 79 -12.32 -12.42 -3.53
N SER A 80 -13.00 -11.81 -2.58
CA SER A 80 -13.65 -12.47 -1.45
C SER A 80 -14.91 -11.68 -1.08
N GLY A 81 -16.09 -12.25 -1.35
CA GLY A 81 -17.37 -11.54 -1.18
C GLY A 81 -17.39 -10.21 -1.95
N ASN A 82 -17.72 -9.10 -1.26
CA ASN A 82 -17.76 -7.75 -1.83
C ASN A 82 -16.40 -7.03 -1.85
N ILE A 83 -15.30 -7.75 -1.64
CA ILE A 83 -13.94 -7.21 -1.60
C ILE A 83 -13.16 -7.67 -2.84
N GLN A 84 -12.52 -6.71 -3.51
CA GLN A 84 -11.51 -6.95 -4.52
C GLN A 84 -10.19 -6.33 -4.10
N ILE A 85 -9.10 -7.10 -4.23
CA ILE A 85 -7.73 -6.62 -4.09
C ILE A 85 -7.01 -6.92 -5.41
N THR A 86 -6.59 -5.89 -6.11
CA THR A 86 -5.80 -6.02 -7.35
C THR A 86 -4.34 -5.66 -7.04
N CYS A 87 -3.47 -6.66 -7.13
CA CYS A 87 -2.02 -6.51 -7.00
C CYS A 87 -1.43 -6.06 -8.34
N ILE A 88 -0.52 -5.08 -8.30
CA ILE A 88 0.17 -4.55 -9.47
C ILE A 88 1.68 -4.67 -9.27
N ASP A 89 2.35 -5.23 -10.26
CA ASP A 89 3.80 -5.21 -10.37
C ASP A 89 4.24 -4.08 -11.32
N PRO A 90 4.78 -2.96 -10.82
CA PRO A 90 5.24 -1.86 -11.67
C PRO A 90 6.55 -2.17 -12.42
N TRP A 91 7.22 -3.31 -12.15
CA TRP A 91 8.44 -3.73 -12.82
C TRP A 91 8.22 -4.78 -13.91
N ASP A 92 7.04 -5.38 -13.97
CA ASP A 92 6.69 -6.29 -15.06
C ASP A 92 6.53 -5.53 -16.38
N LYS A 93 7.41 -5.82 -17.34
CA LYS A 93 7.39 -5.21 -18.68
C LYS A 93 6.43 -5.91 -19.64
N SER A 94 5.93 -7.10 -19.29
CA SER A 94 5.01 -7.87 -20.12
C SER A 94 3.55 -7.48 -19.92
N THR A 95 3.23 -6.90 -18.76
CA THR A 95 1.88 -6.44 -18.42
C THR A 95 1.79 -4.92 -18.54
N ASP A 96 0.83 -4.41 -19.32
CA ASP A 96 0.46 -2.99 -19.21
C ASP A 96 -0.33 -2.78 -17.91
N MET A 97 0.37 -2.46 -16.83
CA MET A 97 -0.21 -2.30 -15.49
C MET A 97 -1.43 -1.36 -15.42
N VAL A 98 -1.44 -0.28 -16.22
CA VAL A 98 -2.54 0.70 -16.17
C VAL A 98 -3.77 0.14 -16.86
N LYS A 99 -3.58 -0.48 -18.03
CA LYS A 99 -4.67 -1.14 -18.76
C LYS A 99 -5.24 -2.31 -17.97
N PHE A 100 -4.37 -3.17 -17.42
CA PHE A 100 -4.77 -4.28 -16.57
C PHE A 100 -5.61 -3.79 -15.38
N LEU A 101 -5.15 -2.76 -14.67
CA LEU A 101 -5.90 -2.21 -13.54
C LEU A 101 -7.26 -1.65 -13.95
N ASP A 102 -7.33 -0.94 -15.09
CA ASP A 102 -8.59 -0.38 -15.59
C ASP A 102 -9.61 -1.49 -15.89
N GLU A 103 -9.18 -2.54 -16.60
CA GLU A 103 -10.01 -3.70 -16.92
C GLU A 103 -10.51 -4.41 -15.65
N GLU A 104 -9.63 -4.65 -14.68
CA GLU A 104 -9.94 -5.32 -13.42
C GLU A 104 -10.89 -4.52 -12.52
N LEU A 105 -10.71 -3.20 -12.43
CA LEU A 105 -11.55 -2.36 -11.57
C LEU A 105 -12.89 -2.03 -12.22
N THR A 106 -12.90 -1.73 -13.53
CA THR A 106 -14.11 -1.33 -14.27
C THR A 106 -15.07 -2.50 -14.47
N SER A 107 -14.56 -3.73 -14.64
CA SER A 107 -15.40 -4.94 -14.73
C SER A 107 -15.90 -5.45 -13.38
N SER A 108 -15.47 -4.83 -12.27
CA SER A 108 -15.77 -5.30 -10.92
C SER A 108 -17.06 -4.75 -10.34
N ASP A 109 -17.88 -5.65 -9.83
CA ASP A 109 -19.07 -5.43 -9.00
C ASP A 109 -18.76 -5.36 -7.49
N ALA A 110 -17.50 -5.55 -7.08
CA ALA A 110 -17.12 -5.46 -5.67
C ALA A 110 -17.40 -4.07 -5.10
N VAL A 111 -17.97 -4.02 -3.89
CA VAL A 111 -18.25 -2.76 -3.17
C VAL A 111 -16.95 -2.10 -2.69
N PHE A 112 -16.01 -2.92 -2.22
CA PHE A 112 -14.72 -2.46 -1.71
C PHE A 112 -13.61 -2.88 -2.67
N LYS A 113 -12.92 -1.90 -3.22
CA LYS A 113 -11.81 -2.12 -4.16
C LYS A 113 -10.52 -1.59 -3.57
N PHE A 114 -9.48 -2.41 -3.61
CA PHE A 114 -8.14 -2.08 -3.14
C PHE A 114 -7.14 -2.31 -4.26
N VAL A 115 -6.13 -1.45 -4.32
CA VAL A 115 -4.97 -1.61 -5.21
C VAL A 115 -3.75 -1.83 -4.34
N ALA A 116 -3.12 -2.99 -4.45
CA ALA A 116 -1.89 -3.30 -3.76
C ALA A 116 -0.70 -3.07 -4.70
N ILE A 117 0.15 -2.10 -4.39
CA ILE A 117 1.31 -1.72 -5.22
C ILE A 117 2.47 -1.31 -4.33
N HIS A 118 3.68 -1.82 -4.59
CA HIS A 118 4.80 -1.61 -3.66
C HIS A 118 5.22 -0.15 -3.55
N GLU A 119 5.54 0.49 -4.69
CA GLU A 119 5.82 1.92 -4.72
C GLU A 119 4.52 2.72 -4.59
N PRO A 120 4.51 3.84 -3.84
CA PRO A 120 3.32 4.68 -3.74
C PRO A 120 2.97 5.33 -5.09
N VAL A 121 1.70 5.64 -5.33
CA VAL A 121 1.25 6.41 -6.51
C VAL A 121 1.23 7.93 -6.26
N ILE A 122 1.12 8.31 -4.98
CA ILE A 122 1.27 9.69 -4.49
C ILE A 122 2.59 9.75 -3.71
N PRO A 123 3.53 10.65 -4.05
CA PRO A 123 4.74 10.82 -3.25
C PRO A 123 4.36 11.27 -1.83
N VAL A 124 4.96 10.66 -0.81
CA VAL A 124 4.58 10.90 0.62
C VAL A 124 5.78 11.15 1.53
N THR A 125 6.98 11.28 0.97
CA THR A 125 8.22 11.51 1.74
C THR A 125 9.13 12.50 1.02
N GLU A 126 10.24 12.87 1.68
CA GLU A 126 11.32 13.69 1.13
C GLU A 126 11.87 13.17 -0.20
N ARG A 127 11.76 11.85 -0.46
CA ARG A 127 12.39 11.20 -1.62
C ARG A 127 11.65 11.46 -2.92
N CYS A 128 10.37 11.87 -2.85
CA CYS A 128 9.48 12.06 -4.00
C CYS A 128 9.32 10.81 -4.90
N TRP A 129 9.73 9.63 -4.44
CA TRP A 129 9.60 8.39 -5.20
C TRP A 129 8.14 7.97 -5.25
N HIS A 130 7.66 7.68 -6.45
CA HIS A 130 6.34 7.16 -6.72
C HIS A 130 6.31 6.44 -8.07
N THR A 131 5.32 5.56 -8.24
CA THR A 131 5.06 4.77 -9.44
C THR A 131 4.82 5.68 -10.65
N LEU A 132 5.42 5.30 -11.78
CA LEU A 132 5.33 6.04 -13.06
C LEU A 132 5.81 7.50 -12.99
N ARG A 133 6.66 7.88 -12.00
CA ARG A 133 7.20 9.25 -11.90
C ARG A 133 7.97 9.75 -13.13
N ARG A 134 8.42 8.84 -13.99
CA ARG A 134 9.15 9.14 -15.25
C ARG A 134 8.21 9.17 -16.47
N ASP A 135 6.93 8.89 -16.29
CA ASP A 135 5.90 8.88 -17.33
C ASP A 135 4.63 9.58 -16.80
N PRO A 136 4.60 10.93 -16.81
CA PRO A 136 3.51 11.71 -16.24
C PRO A 136 2.16 11.41 -16.86
N ALA A 137 2.12 11.10 -18.17
CA ALA A 137 0.88 10.79 -18.87
C ALA A 137 0.29 9.46 -18.38
N ARG A 138 1.09 8.40 -18.27
CA ARG A 138 0.62 7.14 -17.70
C ARG A 138 0.32 7.25 -16.21
N ARG A 139 1.06 8.06 -15.46
CA ARG A 139 0.76 8.36 -14.05
C ARG A 139 -0.63 8.99 -13.90
N GLU A 140 -0.96 9.99 -14.70
CA GLU A 140 -2.27 10.64 -14.64
C GLU A 140 -3.38 9.64 -14.97
N LYS A 141 -3.17 8.77 -15.96
CA LYS A 141 -4.13 7.71 -16.27
C LYS A 141 -4.28 6.70 -15.12
N LEU A 142 -3.19 6.33 -14.42
CA LEU A 142 -3.25 5.49 -13.23
C LEU A 142 -4.11 6.13 -12.13
N LEU A 143 -3.90 7.42 -11.84
CA LEU A 143 -4.67 8.16 -10.84
C LEU A 143 -6.15 8.29 -11.23
N GLU A 144 -6.44 8.53 -12.50
CA GLU A 144 -7.81 8.52 -13.04
C GLU A 144 -8.51 7.18 -12.77
N VAL A 145 -7.88 6.06 -13.15
CA VAL A 145 -8.45 4.71 -13.00
C VAL A 145 -8.77 4.41 -11.55
N ILE A 146 -7.84 4.73 -10.64
CA ILE A 146 -8.01 4.55 -9.19
C ILE A 146 -9.17 5.41 -8.68
N ALA A 147 -9.19 6.71 -9.03
CA ALA A 147 -10.18 7.67 -8.55
C ALA A 147 -11.60 7.35 -9.04
N ARG A 148 -11.77 7.03 -10.33
CA ARG A 148 -13.07 6.69 -10.92
C ARG A 148 -13.69 5.46 -10.26
N ASN A 149 -12.85 4.49 -9.91
CA ASN A 149 -13.28 3.25 -9.27
C ASN A 149 -13.31 3.33 -7.72
N LYS A 150 -12.97 4.48 -7.14
CA LYS A 150 -12.89 4.71 -5.68
C LYS A 150 -12.03 3.65 -4.96
N ALA A 151 -10.99 3.15 -5.63
CA ALA A 151 -10.13 2.14 -5.06
C ALA A 151 -9.15 2.77 -4.05
N ILE A 152 -8.92 2.08 -2.93
CA ILE A 152 -7.94 2.51 -1.93
C ILE A 152 -6.58 1.88 -2.28
N VAL A 153 -5.54 2.71 -2.36
CA VAL A 153 -4.18 2.24 -2.63
C VAL A 153 -3.53 1.81 -1.32
N LEU A 154 -2.97 0.61 -1.32
CA LEU A 154 -2.18 0.03 -0.23
C LEU A 154 -0.75 -0.15 -0.75
N CYS A 155 0.21 0.50 -0.11
CA CYS A 155 1.61 0.52 -0.57
C CYS A 155 2.63 0.47 0.57
N ALA A 156 3.92 0.42 0.21
CA ALA A 156 5.04 0.34 1.14
C ALA A 156 6.27 1.11 0.61
N HIS A 157 7.42 0.43 0.48
CA HIS A 157 8.69 0.91 -0.09
C HIS A 157 9.46 1.99 0.70
N LEU A 158 8.80 3.04 1.21
CA LEU A 158 9.49 4.20 1.79
C LEU A 158 9.71 4.14 3.30
N HIS A 159 9.34 3.04 3.94
CA HIS A 159 9.59 2.77 5.36
C HIS A 159 9.03 3.91 6.25
N ARG A 160 7.81 4.34 5.96
CA ARG A 160 7.02 5.27 6.79
C ARG A 160 5.57 4.78 6.83
N TYR A 161 4.90 5.06 7.94
CA TYR A 161 3.45 4.99 7.98
C TYR A 161 2.92 6.30 7.41
N SER A 162 2.03 6.24 6.42
CA SER A 162 1.40 7.44 5.85
C SER A 162 -0.02 7.18 5.39
N VAL A 163 -0.89 8.17 5.54
CA VAL A 163 -2.20 8.24 4.87
C VAL A 163 -2.32 9.56 4.15
N VAL A 164 -2.66 9.52 2.87
CA VAL A 164 -2.80 10.72 2.03
C VAL A 164 -4.08 10.68 1.21
N ARG A 165 -4.74 11.84 1.09
CA ARG A 165 -5.84 12.10 0.15
C ARG A 165 -5.38 13.15 -0.85
N ARG A 166 -5.38 12.79 -2.14
CA ARG A 166 -5.11 13.69 -3.26
C ARG A 166 -6.36 13.82 -4.12
N ASN A 167 -6.81 15.04 -4.39
CA ASN A 167 -7.92 15.27 -5.32
C ASN A 167 -7.48 15.04 -6.77
N THR A 168 -8.41 14.58 -7.59
CA THR A 168 -8.30 14.54 -9.05
C THR A 168 -9.61 15.05 -9.65
N PRO A 169 -9.66 15.42 -10.94
CA PRO A 169 -10.91 15.73 -11.63
C PRO A 169 -11.96 14.59 -11.57
N TYR A 170 -11.51 13.35 -11.33
CA TYR A 170 -12.35 12.16 -11.32
C TYR A 170 -12.87 11.77 -9.93
N GLY A 171 -12.23 12.29 -8.87
CA GLY A 171 -12.49 11.97 -7.46
C GLY A 171 -11.20 11.91 -6.65
N PRO A 172 -11.30 11.78 -5.32
CA PRO A 172 -10.11 11.64 -4.49
C PRO A 172 -9.44 10.28 -4.70
N VAL A 173 -8.11 10.27 -4.68
CA VAL A 173 -7.28 9.08 -4.50
C VAL A 173 -6.85 9.03 -3.04
N VAL A 174 -7.10 7.90 -2.38
CA VAL A 174 -6.68 7.64 -1.00
C VAL A 174 -5.61 6.56 -1.02
N GLN A 175 -4.48 6.84 -0.39
CA GLN A 175 -3.35 5.93 -0.29
C GLN A 175 -2.95 5.73 1.17
N VAL A 176 -2.73 4.48 1.55
CA VAL A 176 -2.19 4.05 2.84
C VAL A 176 -0.85 3.38 2.59
N MET A 177 0.20 3.93 3.18
CA MET A 177 1.55 3.37 3.17
C MET A 177 1.87 2.79 4.54
N VAL A 178 2.33 1.54 4.57
CA VAL A 178 2.67 0.80 5.80
C VAL A 178 4.14 0.39 5.78
N ILE A 179 4.77 0.39 6.94
CA ILE A 179 6.10 -0.14 7.19
C ILE A 179 5.98 -1.29 8.20
N SER A 180 6.33 -2.51 7.80
CA SER A 180 6.31 -3.71 8.66
C SER A 180 7.70 -4.17 9.12
N VAL A 181 8.74 -3.36 8.90
CA VAL A 181 10.11 -3.63 9.37
C VAL A 181 10.24 -3.14 10.81
N VAL A 182 9.97 -4.02 11.77
CA VAL A 182 9.96 -3.74 13.21
C VAL A 182 11.26 -4.24 13.82
N ASN A 183 12.20 -3.32 14.08
CA ASN A 183 13.47 -3.65 14.74
C ASN A 183 13.40 -3.48 16.27
N ASP A 184 12.46 -2.66 16.76
CA ASP A 184 12.22 -2.41 18.17
C ASP A 184 10.72 -2.60 18.48
N ARG A 185 10.42 -3.51 19.42
CA ARG A 185 9.04 -3.85 19.82
C ARG A 185 8.37 -2.74 20.63
N ASP A 186 9.17 -1.92 21.30
CA ASP A 186 8.71 -0.89 22.21
C ASP A 186 8.66 0.48 21.53
N TYR A 187 9.05 0.57 20.24
CA TYR A 187 8.93 1.79 19.45
C TYR A 187 7.48 2.05 19.03
N VAL A 188 6.71 2.59 19.98
CA VAL A 188 5.26 2.83 19.86
C VAL A 188 4.86 4.31 19.90
N LYS A 189 5.83 5.21 20.04
CA LYS A 189 5.66 6.66 19.99
C LYS A 189 6.54 7.22 18.87
N PRO A 190 5.99 8.01 17.93
CA PRO A 190 6.78 8.52 16.81
C PRO A 190 7.77 9.58 17.29
N ASP A 191 8.96 9.60 16.69
CA ASP A 191 9.87 10.74 16.81
C ASP A 191 9.30 11.97 16.09
N LYS A 192 8.61 11.74 14.96
CA LYS A 192 8.00 12.80 14.15
C LYS A 192 6.60 12.43 13.68
N LEU A 193 5.67 13.35 13.88
CA LEU A 193 4.34 13.33 13.26
C LEU A 193 4.23 14.52 12.31
N ILE A 194 4.05 14.23 11.02
CA ILE A 194 3.86 15.25 10.00
C ILE A 194 2.42 15.19 9.50
N THR A 195 1.69 16.31 9.60
CA THR A 195 0.28 16.42 9.18
C THR A 195 0.05 17.43 8.08
N ARG A 196 1.11 18.12 7.63
CA ARG A 196 1.07 19.07 6.52
C ARG A 196 1.92 18.54 5.38
N TYR A 197 1.31 18.43 4.21
CA TYR A 197 1.99 18.05 2.99
C TYR A 197 2.61 19.30 2.34
N GLY A 198 3.76 19.15 1.68
CA GLY A 198 4.38 20.21 0.90
C GLY A 198 5.91 20.19 0.95
N PRO A 199 6.57 21.26 0.48
CA PRO A 199 8.03 21.35 0.36
C PRO A 199 8.79 21.05 1.65
N SER A 200 8.17 21.34 2.80
CA SER A 200 8.74 21.03 4.12
C SER A 200 9.12 19.57 4.31
N LEU A 201 8.50 18.63 3.59
CA LEU A 201 8.91 17.22 3.62
C LEU A 201 10.36 17.04 3.16
N ALA A 202 10.78 17.76 2.11
CA ALA A 202 12.15 17.75 1.63
C ALA A 202 13.08 18.58 2.52
N GLU A 203 12.64 19.74 2.99
CA GLU A 203 13.42 20.66 3.84
C GLU A 203 13.80 20.04 5.19
N ASN A 204 12.93 19.18 5.73
CA ASN A 204 13.17 18.48 7.00
C ASN A 204 14.27 17.41 6.91
N VAL A 205 14.74 17.08 5.69
CA VAL A 205 15.79 16.08 5.42
C VAL A 205 16.74 16.62 4.33
N PRO A 206 17.49 17.71 4.61
CA PRO A 206 18.29 18.40 3.61
C PRO A 206 19.47 17.54 3.11
N ASP A 207 19.95 16.62 3.94
CA ASP A 207 21.09 15.74 3.63
C ASP A 207 20.73 14.59 2.68
N TRP A 208 19.43 14.34 2.44
CA TRP A 208 19.00 13.34 1.47
C TRP A 208 19.17 13.87 0.04
N GLU A 209 20.14 13.35 -0.70
CA GLU A 209 20.50 13.81 -2.06
C GLU A 209 20.50 15.35 -2.17
N PRO A 210 21.46 16.06 -1.54
CA PRO A 210 21.39 17.52 -1.39
C PRO A 210 21.30 18.27 -2.72
N SER A 211 21.90 17.71 -3.78
CA SER A 211 21.86 18.29 -5.13
C SER A 211 20.45 18.30 -5.77
N THR A 212 19.48 17.57 -5.21
CA THR A 212 18.11 17.50 -5.73
C THR A 212 17.09 18.26 -4.87
N ILE A 213 17.51 19.00 -3.84
CA ILE A 213 16.60 19.63 -2.87
C ILE A 213 15.56 20.55 -3.52
N GLU A 214 15.98 21.42 -4.45
CA GLU A 214 15.06 22.38 -5.09
C GLU A 214 14.07 21.68 -6.03
N SER A 215 14.49 20.63 -6.76
CA SER A 215 13.56 19.87 -7.59
C SER A 215 12.57 19.06 -6.76
N ARG A 216 13.00 18.48 -5.64
CA ARG A 216 12.11 17.77 -4.70
C ARG A 216 11.10 18.73 -4.07
N LYS A 217 11.53 19.92 -3.63
CA LYS A 217 10.63 20.97 -3.14
C LYS A 217 9.59 21.37 -4.19
N ALA A 218 10.00 21.55 -5.44
CA ALA A 218 9.08 21.90 -6.54
C ALA A 218 8.03 20.80 -6.77
N ILE A 219 8.43 19.53 -6.84
CA ILE A 219 7.51 18.38 -6.99
C ILE A 219 6.48 18.34 -5.84
N LEU A 220 6.95 18.55 -4.61
CA LEU A 220 6.08 18.55 -3.43
C LEU A 220 5.16 19.77 -3.39
N ALA A 221 5.60 20.93 -3.88
CA ALA A 221 4.76 22.12 -4.00
C ALA A 221 3.62 21.89 -5.00
N GLU A 222 3.94 21.37 -6.18
CA GLU A 222 2.96 21.06 -7.23
C GLU A 222 1.93 20.03 -6.74
N GLU A 223 2.38 18.94 -6.13
CA GLU A 223 1.47 17.92 -5.62
C GLU A 223 0.64 18.44 -4.42
N ALA A 224 1.15 19.42 -3.65
CA ALA A 224 0.43 20.00 -2.51
C ALA A 224 -0.85 20.73 -2.90
N GLU A 225 -0.96 21.24 -4.13
CA GLU A 225 -2.18 21.87 -4.64
C GLU A 225 -3.38 20.90 -4.64
N PHE A 226 -3.10 19.60 -4.72
CA PHE A 226 -4.12 18.55 -4.79
C PHE A 226 -4.29 17.79 -3.46
N VAL A 227 -3.30 17.84 -2.56
CA VAL A 227 -3.34 17.09 -1.30
C VAL A 227 -4.17 17.83 -0.26
N THR A 228 -5.20 17.15 0.25
CA THR A 228 -6.19 17.73 1.18
C THR A 228 -6.23 17.04 2.53
N TYR A 229 -5.59 15.88 2.65
CA TYR A 229 -5.34 15.21 3.92
C TYR A 229 -3.98 14.54 3.82
N TYR A 230 -3.16 14.70 4.85
CA TYR A 230 -1.87 14.04 4.95
C TYR A 230 -1.54 13.77 6.41
N LYS A 231 -1.04 12.56 6.67
CA LYS A 231 -0.49 12.16 7.95
C LYS A 231 0.64 11.19 7.68
N GLN A 232 1.79 11.40 8.31
CA GLN A 232 2.95 10.52 8.19
C GLN A 232 3.74 10.46 9.49
N THR A 233 4.25 9.26 9.80
CA THR A 233 5.15 9.00 10.93
C THR A 233 6.21 7.98 10.55
N ASP A 234 7.24 7.90 11.38
CA ASP A 234 8.33 6.94 11.28
C ASP A 234 8.10 5.64 12.09
N LEU A 235 6.95 5.51 12.74
CA LEU A 235 6.58 4.28 13.44
C LEU A 235 6.48 3.08 12.48
N PRO A 236 7.21 1.98 12.72
CA PRO A 236 6.98 0.68 12.10
C PRO A 236 5.75 -0.01 12.73
N GLY A 237 5.18 -1.01 12.07
CA GLY A 237 3.99 -1.70 12.56
C GLY A 237 3.12 -2.33 11.47
N TYR A 238 1.83 -2.48 11.74
CA TYR A 238 0.88 -3.12 10.83
C TYR A 238 -0.47 -2.39 10.82
N ALA A 239 -1.22 -2.60 9.75
CA ALA A 239 -2.54 -2.01 9.55
C ALA A 239 -3.62 -3.10 9.53
N LEU A 240 -4.73 -2.83 10.20
CA LEU A 240 -5.97 -3.57 10.02
C LEU A 240 -6.95 -2.71 9.20
N ILE A 241 -7.34 -3.22 8.03
CA ILE A 241 -8.38 -2.63 7.20
C ILE A 241 -9.70 -3.35 7.52
N LYS A 242 -10.70 -2.60 7.98
CA LYS A 242 -12.00 -3.12 8.39
C LYS A 242 -13.08 -2.58 7.46
N THR A 243 -13.81 -3.48 6.82
CA THR A 243 -14.96 -3.16 5.97
C THR A 243 -16.28 -3.41 6.73
N ASP A 244 -17.29 -2.57 6.46
CA ASP A 244 -18.67 -2.76 6.93
C ASP A 244 -19.57 -2.68 5.70
N GLU A 245 -19.97 -3.84 5.18
CA GLU A 245 -20.80 -3.96 3.96
C GLU A 245 -22.12 -3.22 4.08
N LYS A 246 -22.77 -3.27 5.25
CA LYS A 246 -24.09 -2.64 5.46
C LYS A 246 -24.00 -1.13 5.37
N LYS A 247 -22.89 -0.55 5.83
CA LYS A 247 -22.66 0.90 5.80
C LYS A 247 -21.84 1.35 4.58
N GLY A 248 -21.28 0.42 3.82
CA GLY A 248 -20.34 0.72 2.74
C GLY A 248 -19.08 1.45 3.23
N THR A 249 -18.62 1.19 4.46
CA THR A 249 -17.48 1.92 5.05
C THR A 249 -16.22 1.09 5.19
N VAL A 250 -15.07 1.74 5.00
CA VAL A 250 -13.72 1.21 5.20
C VAL A 250 -13.01 2.05 6.25
N LYS A 251 -12.45 1.37 7.26
CA LYS A 251 -11.68 2.00 8.35
C LYS A 251 -10.31 1.35 8.44
N LEU A 252 -9.32 2.17 8.74
CA LEU A 252 -7.96 1.77 9.06
C LEU A 252 -7.75 1.87 10.57
N GLU A 253 -7.12 0.85 11.15
CA GLU A 253 -6.47 0.93 12.45
C GLU A 253 -5.00 0.58 12.27
N TYR A 254 -4.10 1.50 12.62
CA TYR A 254 -2.66 1.28 12.56
C TYR A 254 -2.12 0.97 13.94
N TYR A 255 -1.31 -0.08 14.05
CA TYR A 255 -0.71 -0.56 15.28
C TYR A 255 0.80 -0.42 15.16
N ALA A 256 1.40 0.35 16.07
CA ALA A 256 2.84 0.54 16.10
C ALA A 256 3.54 -0.69 16.67
N ALA A 257 4.65 -1.10 16.06
CA ALA A 257 5.41 -2.30 16.35
C ALA A 257 4.48 -3.53 16.50
N PHE A 258 4.52 -4.19 17.66
CA PHE A 258 3.61 -5.29 18.03
C PHE A 258 2.52 -4.86 19.01
N GLY A 259 2.21 -3.57 19.03
CA GLY A 259 1.22 -3.00 19.94
C GLY A 259 -0.13 -3.68 19.83
N LYS A 260 -0.82 -3.83 20.97
CA LYS A 260 -2.20 -4.33 21.06
C LYS A 260 -3.25 -3.23 20.98
N LYS A 261 -2.81 -1.97 20.96
CA LYS A 261 -3.66 -0.78 20.86
C LYS A 261 -3.33 -0.05 19.57
N ALA A 262 -4.37 0.35 18.83
CA ALA A 262 -4.19 1.15 17.64
C ALA A 262 -3.57 2.50 18.03
N TYR A 263 -2.43 2.82 17.40
CA TYR A 263 -1.82 4.14 17.43
C TYR A 263 -2.67 5.15 16.65
N ASP A 264 -3.19 4.73 15.50
CA ASP A 264 -4.00 5.58 14.62
C ASP A 264 -5.28 4.91 14.18
N LYS A 265 -6.33 5.71 13.97
CA LYS A 265 -7.61 5.27 13.43
C LYS A 265 -8.09 6.27 12.39
N VAL A 266 -8.27 5.82 11.15
CA VAL A 266 -8.68 6.68 10.04
C VAL A 266 -9.91 6.10 9.36
N ASN A 267 -10.92 6.94 9.11
CA ASN A 267 -12.07 6.55 8.30
C ASN A 267 -11.75 6.80 6.82
N LEU A 268 -11.30 5.77 6.12
CA LEU A 268 -10.88 5.86 4.72
C LEU A 268 -12.06 6.20 3.80
N SER A 269 -13.26 5.74 4.13
CA SER A 269 -14.47 6.10 3.36
C SER A 269 -14.83 7.57 3.43
N GLU A 270 -14.54 8.28 4.52
CA GLU A 270 -14.72 9.73 4.57
C GLU A 270 -13.73 10.44 3.65
N LEU A 271 -12.49 9.95 3.57
CA LEU A 271 -11.48 10.49 2.67
C LEU A 271 -11.82 10.25 1.18
N LEU A 272 -12.62 9.23 0.88
CA LEU A 272 -13.10 8.93 -0.48
C LEU A 272 -14.30 9.79 -0.92
N LYS A 273 -14.91 10.57 -0.02
CA LYS A 273 -16.01 11.47 -0.41
C LYS A 273 -15.48 12.63 -1.26
N LYS A 274 -16.24 13.00 -2.29
CA LYS A 274 -15.97 14.18 -3.13
C LYS A 274 -16.27 15.43 -2.34
#